data_AF-A0A836RC57-F1
#
_entry.id   AF-A0A836RC57-F1
#
_cell.length_a   1.000
_cell.length_b   1.000
_cell.length_c   1.000
_cell.angle_alpha   90.00
_cell.angle_beta   90.00
_cell.angle_gamma   90.00
#
_symmetry.space_group_name_H-M   'P 1'
#
loop_
_entity.id
_entity.type
_entity.pdbx_description
1 polymer ?
#
loop_
_entity_poly.entity_id
_entity_poly.type
_entity_poly.pdbx_seq_one_letter_code
_entity_poly.pdbx_strand_id
1 'polypeptide(L)'
;ARVTRLIGVREESVQITHGNYSGAKDRLPRTPVVEVLEVRQGTTVFTEGTDYVVVGDEIDWSLSGAEPAPGSAYTVVYRYQADIEASVSEDRSRIYVSGLAEGTTFYVDYEYYLPRVDRIVLTREGDLKVLKGAPSEIPLPPEVTGGLSLARIRVEYARTPEIVPDFFRAFRMSDIQELFRRVRDIEYNLARLSLMEDARAQDPTTTKRGIFVDPFYDDDLRDAGYEQTAVISGGLLQPAVVYDVREIRRGAPVTLPFNPRLAISQEVGTRTRKVNRLTWHEPPPGKLSVSPQSFRFVVRETVTNQGTGTTFTSSTQIVTISEPVPVPSVTLSYEAEK
;
A
#
# COMPACT_ATOMS: atom_id res chain seq x y z
N ALA A 1 -27.03 16.84 -5.58
CA ALA A 1 -27.36 17.51 -4.31
C ALA A 1 -28.84 17.86 -4.21
N ARG A 2 -29.36 17.97 -2.99
CA ARG A 2 -30.62 18.62 -2.64
C ARG A 2 -30.25 19.85 -1.79
N VAL A 3 -30.74 21.02 -2.16
CA VAL A 3 -30.57 22.22 -1.32
C VAL A 3 -31.63 22.17 -0.23
N THR A 4 -31.18 22.22 1.03
CA THR A 4 -32.07 22.20 2.19
C THR A 4 -32.46 23.61 2.59
N ARG A 5 -31.48 24.52 2.55
CA ARG A 5 -31.68 25.93 2.86
C ARG A 5 -30.68 26.78 2.10
N LEU A 6 -31.13 27.91 1.59
CA LEU A 6 -30.24 28.94 1.06
C LEU A 6 -30.65 30.27 1.67
N ILE A 7 -29.70 30.95 2.31
CA ILE A 7 -29.92 32.26 2.91
C ILE A 7 -28.94 33.23 2.29
N GLY A 8 -29.43 34.36 1.82
CA GLY A 8 -28.56 35.37 1.21
C GLY A 8 -29.13 36.77 1.35
N VAL A 9 -28.31 37.74 0.94
CA VAL A 9 -28.67 39.15 0.97
C VAL A 9 -29.31 39.52 -0.36
N ARG A 10 -30.48 40.16 -0.30
CA ARG A 10 -31.19 40.73 -1.45
C ARG A 10 -31.23 42.24 -1.31
N GLU A 11 -31.34 42.92 -2.43
CA GLU A 11 -31.49 44.36 -2.51
C GLU A 11 -32.90 44.68 -3.03
N GLU A 12 -33.60 45.58 -2.35
CA GLU A 12 -34.93 46.03 -2.76
C GLU A 12 -35.07 47.54 -2.55
N SER A 13 -35.81 48.18 -3.46
CA SER A 13 -36.23 49.57 -3.36
C SER A 13 -37.70 49.59 -2.93
N VAL A 14 -37.98 50.09 -1.73
CA VAL A 14 -39.34 50.12 -1.17
C VAL A 14 -39.76 51.56 -0.84
N GLN A 15 -41.05 51.86 -1.03
CA GLN A 15 -41.65 53.09 -0.53
C GLN A 15 -42.26 52.86 0.86
N ILE A 16 -41.89 53.72 1.80
CA ILE A 16 -42.30 53.68 3.20
C ILE A 16 -42.99 54.99 3.53
N THR A 17 -44.10 54.90 4.25
CA THR A 17 -44.80 56.09 4.76
C THR A 17 -44.17 56.48 6.10
N HIS A 18 -43.73 57.73 6.18
CA HIS A 18 -43.17 58.30 7.40
C HIS A 18 -44.25 58.50 8.47
N GLY A 19 -43.88 58.32 9.74
CA GLY A 19 -44.76 58.51 10.89
C GLY A 19 -45.49 59.86 10.92
N ASN A 20 -46.60 59.90 11.67
CA ASN A 20 -47.45 61.10 11.79
C ASN A 20 -46.87 62.20 12.71
N TYR A 21 -45.66 62.01 13.22
CA TYR A 21 -44.97 62.93 14.12
C TYR A 21 -43.47 62.93 13.81
N SER A 22 -42.78 64.03 14.14
CA SER A 22 -41.33 64.16 13.93
C SER A 22 -40.53 63.31 14.93
N GLY A 23 -39.43 62.73 14.48
CA GLY A 23 -38.62 61.76 15.22
C GLY A 23 -39.25 60.38 15.27
N ALA A 24 -40.11 60.04 14.30
CA ALA A 24 -40.74 58.73 14.26
C ALA A 24 -39.73 57.62 13.90
N LYS A 25 -40.05 56.39 14.30
CA LYS A 25 -39.32 55.19 13.89
C LYS A 25 -40.15 54.45 12.85
N ASP A 26 -39.61 54.33 11.66
CA ASP A 26 -40.29 53.70 10.53
C ASP A 26 -39.70 52.31 10.30
N ARG A 27 -40.55 51.29 10.38
CA ARG A 27 -40.12 49.88 10.26
C ARG A 27 -39.99 49.46 8.80
N LEU A 28 -38.85 48.85 8.47
CA LEU A 28 -38.62 48.28 7.15
C LEU A 28 -39.45 46.99 6.97
N PRO A 29 -40.11 46.79 5.82
CA PRO A 29 -41.02 45.66 5.62
C PRO A 29 -40.31 44.31 5.48
N ARG A 30 -39.03 44.29 5.08
CA ARG A 30 -38.20 43.08 5.04
C ARG A 30 -37.16 43.11 6.15
N THR A 31 -37.09 42.02 6.89
CA THR A 31 -36.21 41.85 8.05
C THR A 31 -35.59 40.46 8.01
N PRO A 32 -34.36 40.28 8.51
CA PRO A 32 -33.51 41.30 9.14
C PRO A 32 -32.78 42.18 8.11
N VAL A 33 -32.66 43.47 8.42
CA VAL A 33 -31.95 44.46 7.58
C VAL A 33 -30.45 44.32 7.80
N VAL A 34 -29.68 44.31 6.71
CA VAL A 34 -28.22 44.17 6.73
C VAL A 34 -27.56 45.54 6.59
N GLU A 35 -28.02 46.33 5.62
CA GLU A 35 -27.42 47.62 5.26
C GLU A 35 -28.47 48.49 4.54
N VAL A 36 -28.48 49.79 4.82
CA VAL A 36 -29.27 50.76 4.06
C VAL A 36 -28.33 51.51 3.12
N LEU A 37 -28.64 51.53 1.82
CA LEU A 37 -27.79 52.13 0.79
C LEU A 37 -28.19 53.58 0.49
N GLU A 38 -29.48 53.83 0.36
CA GLU A 38 -30.01 55.14 0.00
C GLU A 38 -31.39 55.36 0.62
N VAL A 39 -31.59 56.54 1.21
CA VAL A 39 -32.91 57.02 1.65
C VAL A 39 -33.17 58.34 0.96
N ARG A 40 -34.25 58.44 0.19
CA ARG A 40 -34.59 59.67 -0.54
C ARG A 40 -36.08 59.98 -0.55
N GLN A 41 -36.39 61.27 -0.63
CA GLN A 41 -37.73 61.78 -0.90
C GLN A 41 -37.66 62.79 -2.04
N GLY A 42 -38.23 62.44 -3.20
CA GLY A 42 -38.12 63.27 -4.40
C GLY A 42 -36.65 63.44 -4.82
N THR A 43 -36.13 64.67 -4.73
CA THR A 43 -34.73 65.01 -5.02
C THR A 43 -33.84 65.07 -3.78
N THR A 44 -34.41 64.99 -2.58
CA THR A 44 -33.68 65.11 -1.32
C THR A 44 -33.18 63.74 -0.91
N VAL A 45 -31.85 63.58 -0.79
CA VAL A 45 -31.21 62.36 -0.29
C VAL A 45 -30.80 62.62 1.16
N PHE A 46 -31.23 61.74 2.06
CA PHE A 46 -30.95 61.83 3.49
C PHE A 46 -29.67 61.06 3.83
N THR A 47 -28.93 61.54 4.82
CA THR A 47 -27.63 61.02 5.22
C THR A 47 -27.69 60.31 6.57
N GLU A 48 -27.18 59.08 6.62
CA GLU A 48 -27.07 58.32 7.86
C GLU A 48 -26.12 59.01 8.85
N GLY A 49 -26.50 59.09 10.12
CA GLY A 49 -25.75 59.74 11.21
C GLY A 49 -25.98 61.24 11.35
N THR A 50 -26.62 61.90 10.38
CA THR A 50 -27.04 63.31 10.48
C THR A 50 -28.56 63.45 10.46
N ASP A 51 -29.21 62.81 9.49
CA ASP A 51 -30.65 62.92 9.25
C ASP A 51 -31.43 61.75 9.87
N TYR A 52 -30.88 60.53 9.79
CA TYR A 52 -31.46 59.34 10.39
C TYR A 52 -30.39 58.40 10.93
N VAL A 53 -30.78 57.47 11.80
CA VAL A 53 -29.95 56.36 12.25
C VAL A 53 -30.69 55.04 12.05
N VAL A 54 -30.00 54.00 11.59
CA VAL A 54 -30.58 52.67 11.44
C VAL A 54 -30.47 51.92 12.77
N VAL A 55 -31.60 51.52 13.35
CA VAL A 55 -31.66 50.79 14.62
C VAL A 55 -32.36 49.45 14.39
N GLY A 56 -31.56 48.41 14.18
CA GLY A 56 -32.07 47.07 13.87
C GLY A 56 -32.81 47.06 12.53
N ASP A 57 -34.12 46.89 12.58
CA ASP A 57 -35.00 46.80 11.41
C ASP A 57 -35.78 48.10 11.15
N GLU A 58 -35.45 49.18 11.85
CA GLU A 58 -36.17 50.46 11.80
C GLU A 58 -35.22 51.60 11.43
N ILE A 59 -35.75 52.57 10.68
CA ILE A 59 -35.10 53.86 10.45
C ILE A 59 -35.62 54.82 11.51
N ASP A 60 -34.71 55.29 12.35
CA ASP A 60 -34.99 56.20 13.45
C ASP A 60 -34.63 57.63 13.02
N TRP A 61 -35.65 58.48 12.93
CA TRP A 61 -35.52 59.88 12.53
C TRP A 61 -35.34 60.84 13.71
N SER A 62 -35.03 60.34 14.92
CA SER A 62 -34.87 61.18 16.12
C SER A 62 -33.70 62.18 16.10
N LEU A 63 -32.90 62.19 15.04
CA LEU A 63 -31.80 63.14 14.86
C LEU A 63 -32.32 64.53 14.46
N SER A 64 -31.50 65.56 14.67
CA SER A 64 -31.87 66.96 14.38
C SER A 64 -31.70 67.37 12.91
N GLY A 65 -31.55 66.40 12.01
CA GLY A 65 -31.35 66.63 10.57
C GLY A 65 -32.65 66.83 9.79
N ALA A 66 -32.58 66.69 8.48
CA ALA A 66 -33.74 66.76 7.61
C ALA A 66 -34.57 65.47 7.72
N GLU A 67 -35.87 65.60 7.95
CA GLU A 67 -36.81 64.48 8.06
C GLU A 67 -37.89 64.60 6.97
N PRO A 68 -38.39 63.48 6.41
CA PRO A 68 -39.56 63.49 5.54
C PRO A 68 -40.77 64.15 6.23
N ALA A 69 -41.65 64.80 5.46
CA ALA A 69 -42.84 65.41 6.05
C ALA A 69 -43.74 64.35 6.75
N PRO A 70 -44.33 64.63 7.93
CA PRO A 70 -45.21 63.68 8.61
C PRO A 70 -46.33 63.16 7.71
N GLY A 71 -46.47 61.83 7.62
CA GLY A 71 -47.46 61.15 6.76
C GLY A 71 -47.13 61.11 5.27
N SER A 72 -45.93 61.55 4.85
CA SER A 72 -45.47 61.46 3.46
C SER A 72 -44.68 60.17 3.18
N ALA A 73 -44.65 59.73 1.92
CA ALA A 73 -43.87 58.56 1.53
C ALA A 73 -42.44 58.94 1.08
N TYR A 74 -41.48 58.09 1.41
CA TYR A 74 -40.08 58.18 0.98
C TYR A 74 -39.60 56.82 0.47
N THR A 75 -38.56 56.82 -0.36
CA THR A 75 -37.99 55.61 -0.95
C THR A 75 -36.71 55.21 -0.22
N VAL A 76 -36.62 53.94 0.15
CA VAL A 76 -35.44 53.34 0.76
C VAL A 76 -34.92 52.22 -0.14
N VAL A 77 -33.65 52.30 -0.51
CA VAL A 77 -32.90 51.21 -1.10
C VAL A 77 -32.08 50.58 0.02
N TYR A 78 -32.39 49.33 0.35
CA TYR A 78 -31.73 48.61 1.43
C TYR A 78 -31.52 47.15 1.08
N ARG A 79 -30.60 46.54 1.81
CA ARG A 79 -30.23 45.15 1.74
C ARG A 79 -30.78 44.42 2.95
N TYR A 80 -31.40 43.27 2.70
CA TYR A 80 -31.98 42.42 3.75
C TYR A 80 -31.64 40.95 3.51
N GLN A 81 -31.61 40.19 4.59
CA GLN A 81 -31.37 38.75 4.53
C GLN A 81 -32.70 38.02 4.32
N ALA A 82 -32.73 37.08 3.37
CA ALA A 82 -33.90 36.25 3.10
C ALA A 82 -33.51 34.82 2.73
N ASP A 83 -34.43 33.90 3.01
CA ASP A 83 -34.39 32.57 2.42
C ASP A 83 -34.70 32.68 0.92
N ILE A 84 -33.88 32.02 0.10
CA ILE A 84 -33.97 32.08 -1.36
C ILE A 84 -34.25 30.68 -1.90
N GLU A 85 -35.19 30.61 -2.83
CA GLU A 85 -35.44 29.37 -3.56
C GLU A 85 -34.33 29.13 -4.59
N ALA A 86 -33.63 28.02 -4.44
CA ALA A 86 -32.61 27.57 -5.38
C ALA A 86 -33.16 26.44 -6.24
N SER A 87 -32.87 26.46 -7.55
CA SER A 87 -33.13 25.31 -8.43
C SER A 87 -31.84 24.54 -8.67
N VAL A 88 -31.95 23.23 -8.85
CA VAL A 88 -30.81 22.32 -9.02
C VAL A 88 -30.86 21.71 -10.41
N SER A 89 -29.71 21.55 -11.06
CA SER A 89 -29.64 20.88 -12.38
C SER A 89 -30.14 19.43 -12.32
N GLU A 90 -30.54 18.86 -13.47
CA GLU A 90 -30.94 17.44 -13.55
C GLU A 90 -29.83 16.49 -13.10
N ASP A 91 -28.58 16.79 -13.48
CA ASP A 91 -27.38 16.06 -13.03
C ASP A 91 -27.05 16.31 -11.54
N ARG A 92 -27.78 17.22 -10.89
CA ARG A 92 -27.61 17.71 -9.53
C ARG A 92 -26.19 18.12 -9.15
N SER A 93 -25.45 18.61 -10.14
CA SER A 93 -24.06 19.09 -10.08
C SER A 93 -23.97 20.61 -9.97
N ARG A 94 -25.04 21.35 -10.30
CA ARG A 94 -25.09 22.80 -10.27
C ARG A 94 -26.33 23.28 -9.50
N ILE A 95 -26.14 24.37 -8.77
CA ILE A 95 -27.20 25.08 -8.06
C ILE A 95 -27.37 26.42 -8.77
N TYR A 96 -28.58 26.72 -9.23
CA TYR A 96 -28.95 28.00 -9.81
C TYR A 96 -29.65 28.83 -8.74
N VAL A 97 -29.13 30.03 -8.52
CA VAL A 97 -29.63 30.99 -7.53
C VAL A 97 -29.82 32.32 -8.24
N SER A 98 -30.92 33.00 -7.96
CA SER A 98 -31.23 34.31 -8.54
C SER A 98 -31.66 35.30 -7.47
N GLY A 99 -31.46 36.60 -7.74
CA GLY A 99 -31.95 37.68 -6.88
C GLY A 99 -31.07 38.02 -5.67
N LEU A 100 -29.80 37.59 -5.66
CA LEU A 100 -28.78 38.00 -4.67
C LEU A 100 -28.21 39.38 -5.03
N ALA A 101 -27.88 40.17 -4.01
CA ALA A 101 -27.19 41.46 -4.15
C ALA A 101 -25.70 41.27 -4.50
N GLU A 102 -25.16 42.10 -5.38
CA GLU A 102 -23.76 42.01 -5.81
C GLU A 102 -22.78 42.34 -4.68
N GLY A 103 -21.67 41.59 -4.62
CA GLY A 103 -20.62 41.79 -3.60
C GLY A 103 -20.98 41.28 -2.20
N THR A 104 -22.10 40.55 -2.05
CA THR A 104 -22.55 40.02 -0.76
C THR A 104 -22.26 38.53 -0.58
N THR A 105 -22.21 38.07 0.67
CA THR A 105 -22.05 36.64 1.01
C THR A 105 -23.42 35.98 1.16
N PHE A 106 -23.51 34.71 0.77
CA PHE A 106 -24.69 33.87 1.00
C PHE A 106 -24.26 32.52 1.58
N TYR A 107 -25.18 31.88 2.30
CA TYR A 107 -24.99 30.59 2.95
C TYR A 107 -25.89 29.55 2.29
N VAL A 108 -25.32 28.35 2.04
CA VAL A 108 -26.04 27.24 1.42
C VAL A 108 -25.86 25.99 2.25
N ASP A 109 -26.96 25.44 2.73
CA ASP A 109 -27.03 24.11 3.32
C ASP A 109 -27.53 23.14 2.25
N TYR A 110 -26.73 22.14 1.94
CA TYR A 110 -27.06 21.14 0.93
C TYR A 110 -26.68 19.72 1.36
N GLU A 111 -27.50 18.77 0.94
CA GLU A 111 -27.23 17.35 1.06
C GLU A 111 -26.77 16.81 -0.29
N TYR A 112 -25.77 15.94 -0.33
CA TYR A 112 -25.30 15.35 -1.56
C TYR A 112 -25.02 13.86 -1.40
N TYR A 113 -25.07 13.14 -2.52
CA TYR A 113 -24.75 11.72 -2.54
C TYR A 113 -23.24 11.56 -2.60
N LEU A 114 -22.70 10.75 -1.69
CA LEU A 114 -21.31 10.35 -1.74
C LEU A 114 -21.10 9.27 -2.81
N PRO A 115 -19.99 9.32 -3.57
CA PRO A 115 -19.63 8.24 -4.47
C PRO A 115 -19.25 6.99 -3.67
N ARG A 116 -19.36 5.84 -4.32
CA ARG A 116 -18.87 4.57 -3.76
C ARG A 116 -18.27 3.69 -4.85
N VAL A 117 -17.37 2.80 -4.45
CA VAL A 117 -16.79 1.80 -5.36
C VAL A 117 -17.29 0.42 -4.93
N ASP A 118 -18.11 -0.20 -5.79
CA ASP A 118 -18.58 -1.57 -5.62
C ASP A 118 -17.61 -2.53 -6.32
N ARG A 119 -17.65 -3.82 -5.97
CA ARG A 119 -16.81 -4.84 -6.58
C ARG A 119 -17.62 -6.07 -6.99
N ILE A 120 -17.44 -6.53 -8.21
CA ILE A 120 -18.02 -7.77 -8.72
C ILE A 120 -17.07 -8.91 -8.41
N VAL A 121 -17.59 -9.92 -7.72
CA VAL A 121 -16.83 -11.12 -7.32
C VAL A 121 -17.54 -12.36 -7.84
N LEU A 122 -16.77 -13.29 -8.38
CA LEU A 122 -17.20 -14.64 -8.69
C LEU A 122 -16.91 -15.54 -7.49
N THR A 123 -17.95 -16.14 -6.90
CA THR A 123 -17.79 -17.07 -5.78
C THR A 123 -17.30 -18.44 -6.25
N ARG A 124 -16.89 -19.31 -5.32
CA ARG A 124 -16.42 -20.66 -5.64
C ARG A 124 -17.52 -21.54 -6.24
N GLU A 125 -18.77 -21.25 -5.93
CA GLU A 125 -19.97 -21.93 -6.43
C GLU A 125 -20.33 -21.49 -7.86
N GLY A 126 -19.66 -20.47 -8.40
CA GLY A 126 -19.92 -19.92 -9.73
C GLY A 126 -20.93 -18.77 -9.75
N ASP A 127 -21.38 -18.28 -8.58
CA ASP A 127 -22.32 -17.17 -8.49
C ASP A 127 -21.61 -15.82 -8.64
N LEU A 128 -22.22 -14.89 -9.37
CA LEU A 128 -21.78 -13.50 -9.44
C LEU A 128 -22.41 -12.70 -8.29
N LYS A 129 -21.58 -12.18 -7.40
CA LYS A 129 -22.00 -11.32 -6.28
C LYS A 129 -21.41 -9.93 -6.42
N VAL A 130 -22.21 -8.92 -6.12
CA VAL A 130 -21.76 -7.52 -6.03
C VAL A 130 -21.56 -7.17 -4.57
N LEU A 131 -20.30 -6.96 -4.18
CA LEU A 131 -19.94 -6.41 -2.88
C LEU A 131 -20.09 -4.90 -2.94
N LYS A 132 -20.97 -4.36 -2.11
CA LYS A 132 -21.19 -2.91 -2.04
C LYS A 132 -20.08 -2.27 -1.23
N GLY A 133 -19.49 -1.21 -1.76
CA GLY A 133 -18.52 -0.39 -1.05
C GLY A 133 -19.19 0.54 -0.05
N ALA A 134 -18.39 1.05 0.89
CA ALA A 134 -18.80 2.13 1.77
C ALA A 134 -18.77 3.46 0.99
N PRO A 135 -19.82 4.31 1.04
CA PRO A 135 -19.78 5.65 0.48
C PRO A 135 -18.73 6.52 1.20
N SER A 136 -17.91 7.23 0.44
CA SER A 136 -16.84 8.10 0.95
C SER A 136 -16.45 9.11 -0.13
N GLU A 137 -15.88 10.26 0.25
CA GLU A 137 -15.31 11.24 -0.71
C GLU A 137 -14.16 10.63 -1.51
N ILE A 138 -13.37 9.76 -0.87
CA ILE A 138 -12.33 8.95 -1.49
C ILE A 138 -12.74 7.49 -1.32
N PRO A 139 -13.56 6.94 -2.23
CA PRO A 139 -14.12 5.60 -2.05
C PRO A 139 -13.05 4.53 -2.26
N LEU A 140 -12.95 3.63 -1.27
CA LEU A 140 -12.07 2.47 -1.33
C LEU A 140 -12.88 1.24 -1.77
N PRO A 141 -12.33 0.39 -2.65
CA PRO A 141 -13.00 -0.83 -3.05
C PRO A 141 -13.07 -1.82 -1.87
N PRO A 142 -14.17 -2.55 -1.69
CA PRO A 142 -14.29 -3.52 -0.60
C PRO A 142 -13.30 -4.66 -0.78
N GLU A 143 -12.79 -5.17 0.35
CA GLU A 143 -11.94 -6.36 0.37
C GLU A 143 -12.74 -7.61 -0.03
N VAL A 144 -12.07 -8.51 -0.75
CA VAL A 144 -12.68 -9.77 -1.19
C VAL A 144 -12.13 -10.89 -0.33
N THR A 145 -13.00 -11.53 0.44
CA THR A 145 -12.69 -12.77 1.16
C THR A 145 -13.43 -13.92 0.47
N GLY A 146 -12.69 -14.80 -0.23
CA GLY A 146 -13.25 -16.05 -0.76
C GLY A 146 -13.95 -15.96 -2.13
N GLY A 147 -13.32 -15.34 -3.13
CA GLY A 147 -13.79 -15.32 -4.52
C GLY A 147 -12.81 -14.62 -5.46
N LEU A 148 -13.04 -14.69 -6.77
CA LEU A 148 -12.25 -13.97 -7.76
C LEU A 148 -12.87 -12.60 -8.03
N SER A 149 -12.12 -11.51 -7.82
CA SER A 149 -12.57 -10.17 -8.23
C SER A 149 -12.54 -10.09 -9.77
N LEU A 150 -13.61 -9.59 -10.37
CA LEU A 150 -13.73 -9.45 -11.83
C LEU A 150 -13.66 -8.00 -12.27
N ALA A 151 -14.30 -7.10 -11.52
CA ALA A 151 -14.33 -5.69 -11.86
C ALA A 151 -14.64 -4.83 -10.63
N ARG A 152 -14.14 -3.60 -10.64
CA ARG A 152 -14.55 -2.51 -9.78
C ARG A 152 -15.57 -1.65 -10.51
N ILE A 153 -16.63 -1.26 -9.83
CA ILE A 153 -17.66 -0.37 -10.36
C ILE A 153 -17.61 0.92 -9.55
N ARG A 154 -17.25 2.02 -10.18
CA ARG A 154 -17.38 3.35 -9.59
C ARG A 154 -18.81 3.84 -9.81
N VAL A 155 -19.54 3.99 -8.72
CA VAL A 155 -20.93 4.44 -8.72
C VAL A 155 -20.94 5.89 -8.27
N GLU A 156 -21.34 6.76 -9.19
CA GLU A 156 -21.56 8.18 -8.95
C GLU A 156 -23.04 8.49 -9.22
N TYR A 157 -23.60 9.44 -8.47
CA TYR A 157 -25.00 9.81 -8.64
C TYR A 157 -25.21 10.52 -9.99
N ALA A 158 -26.32 10.22 -10.67
CA ALA A 158 -26.69 10.78 -11.98
C ALA A 158 -25.68 10.56 -13.11
N ARG A 159 -24.66 9.72 -12.91
CA ARG A 159 -23.68 9.36 -13.93
C ARG A 159 -23.77 7.86 -14.24
N THR A 160 -23.49 7.51 -15.49
CA THR A 160 -23.31 6.11 -15.87
C THR A 160 -22.14 5.52 -15.05
N PRO A 161 -22.32 4.35 -14.41
CA PRO A 161 -21.27 3.74 -13.61
C PRO A 161 -20.06 3.38 -14.48
N GLU A 162 -18.87 3.70 -14.00
CA GLU A 162 -17.62 3.34 -14.66
C GLU A 162 -17.18 1.95 -14.18
N ILE A 163 -16.98 1.03 -15.12
CA ILE A 163 -16.60 -0.36 -14.83
C ILE A 163 -15.14 -0.55 -15.23
N VAL A 164 -14.29 -0.80 -14.24
CA VAL A 164 -12.86 -1.10 -14.45
C VAL A 164 -12.65 -2.59 -14.18
N PRO A 165 -12.36 -3.40 -15.20
CA PRO A 165 -12.08 -4.82 -15.00
C PRO A 165 -10.78 -5.02 -14.20
N ASP A 166 -10.82 -5.93 -13.23
CA ASP A 166 -9.65 -6.37 -12.49
C ASP A 166 -9.04 -7.57 -13.24
N PHE A 167 -7.90 -7.34 -13.89
CA PHE A 167 -7.21 -8.39 -14.65
C PHE A 167 -6.29 -9.21 -13.73
N PHE A 168 -6.74 -10.40 -13.36
CA PHE A 168 -5.88 -11.40 -12.74
C PHE A 168 -5.36 -12.34 -13.82
N ARG A 169 -4.11 -12.13 -14.25
CA ARG A 169 -3.42 -13.10 -15.09
C ARG A 169 -2.68 -14.08 -14.19
N ALA A 170 -2.98 -15.37 -14.36
CA ALA A 170 -2.15 -16.41 -13.75
C ALA A 170 -0.78 -16.41 -14.43
N PHE A 171 0.27 -16.15 -13.65
CA PHE A 171 1.65 -16.34 -14.08
C PHE A 171 2.16 -17.67 -13.54
N ARG A 172 2.92 -18.41 -14.36
CA ARG A 172 3.64 -19.57 -13.83
C ARG A 172 4.81 -19.08 -12.99
N MET A 173 5.20 -19.85 -11.99
CA MET A 173 6.37 -19.52 -11.17
C MET A 173 7.64 -19.42 -12.04
N SER A 174 7.74 -20.21 -13.12
CA SER A 174 8.80 -20.10 -14.12
C SER A 174 8.89 -18.71 -14.75
N ASP A 175 7.75 -18.13 -15.11
CA ASP A 175 7.67 -16.85 -15.81
C ASP A 175 8.06 -15.71 -14.85
N ILE A 176 7.63 -15.81 -13.58
CA ILE A 176 8.02 -14.88 -12.52
C ILE A 176 9.53 -14.94 -12.28
N GLN A 177 10.11 -16.14 -12.19
CA GLN A 177 11.56 -16.31 -12.03
C GLN A 177 12.34 -15.78 -13.24
N GLU A 178 11.82 -15.96 -14.46
CA GLU A 178 12.41 -15.40 -15.66
C GLU A 178 12.36 -13.87 -15.65
N LEU A 179 11.24 -13.27 -15.24
CA LEU A 179 11.14 -11.82 -15.05
C LEU A 179 12.15 -11.31 -14.02
N PHE A 180 12.27 -11.98 -12.86
CA PHE A 180 13.29 -11.61 -11.87
C PHE A 180 14.72 -11.75 -12.40
N ARG A 181 15.00 -12.75 -13.23
CA ARG A 181 16.31 -12.88 -13.89
C ARG A 181 16.53 -11.71 -14.85
N ARG A 182 15.57 -11.41 -15.73
CA ARG A 182 15.66 -10.27 -16.66
C ARG A 182 15.83 -8.94 -15.95
N VAL A 183 15.16 -8.72 -14.82
CA VAL A 183 15.32 -7.49 -14.01
C VAL A 183 16.75 -7.40 -13.44
N ARG A 184 17.29 -8.50 -12.90
CA ARG A 184 18.69 -8.54 -12.44
C ARG A 184 19.68 -8.32 -13.58
N ASP A 185 19.43 -8.89 -14.75
CA ASP A 185 20.28 -8.67 -15.93
C ASP A 185 20.24 -7.20 -16.37
N ILE A 186 19.07 -6.55 -16.31
CA ILE A 186 18.94 -5.11 -16.58
C ILE A 186 19.70 -4.28 -15.55
N GLU A 187 19.57 -4.62 -14.26
CA GLU A 187 20.28 -3.95 -13.17
C GLU A 187 21.80 -4.06 -13.33
N TYR A 188 22.31 -5.27 -13.63
CA TYR A 188 23.72 -5.51 -13.93
C TYR A 188 24.19 -4.67 -15.13
N ASN A 189 23.45 -4.70 -16.23
CA ASN A 189 23.81 -3.95 -17.44
C ASN A 189 23.75 -2.43 -17.23
N LEU A 190 22.80 -1.95 -16.44
CA LEU A 190 22.69 -0.52 -16.10
C LEU A 190 23.88 -0.07 -15.25
N ALA A 191 24.26 -0.84 -14.23
CA ALA A 191 25.43 -0.56 -13.41
C ALA A 191 26.70 -0.52 -14.27
N ARG A 192 26.87 -1.50 -15.16
CA ARG A 192 27.99 -1.54 -16.11
C ARG A 192 28.00 -0.34 -17.06
N LEU A 193 26.85 0.08 -17.58
CA LEU A 193 26.76 1.26 -18.44
C LEU A 193 27.15 2.54 -17.69
N SER A 194 26.65 2.71 -16.46
CA SER A 194 26.97 3.86 -15.60
C SER A 194 28.48 3.92 -15.31
N LEU A 195 29.07 2.81 -14.89
CA LEU A 195 30.52 2.74 -14.62
C LEU A 195 31.35 2.99 -15.88
N MET A 196 30.89 2.54 -17.04
CA MET A 196 31.58 2.76 -18.31
C MET A 196 31.57 4.24 -18.69
N GLU A 197 30.45 4.93 -18.43
CA GLU A 197 30.34 6.37 -18.65
C GLU A 197 31.25 7.15 -17.71
N ASP A 198 31.26 6.81 -16.42
CA ASP A 198 32.17 7.42 -15.43
C ASP A 198 33.64 7.20 -15.81
N ALA A 199 34.01 5.99 -16.23
CA ALA A 199 35.35 5.67 -16.68
C ALA A 199 35.76 6.45 -17.94
N ARG A 200 34.83 6.65 -18.89
CA ARG A 200 35.06 7.46 -20.10
C ARG A 200 35.22 8.94 -19.79
N ALA A 201 34.49 9.45 -18.80
CA ALA A 201 34.59 10.84 -18.37
C ALA A 201 35.94 11.12 -17.69
N GLN A 202 36.46 10.17 -16.91
CA GLN A 202 37.76 10.29 -16.25
C GLN A 202 38.93 10.10 -17.24
N ASP A 203 38.83 9.11 -18.11
CA ASP A 203 39.88 8.76 -19.08
C ASP A 203 39.35 8.86 -20.52
N PRO A 204 39.65 9.95 -21.27
CA PRO A 204 39.15 10.12 -22.62
C PRO A 204 39.64 9.01 -23.57
N THR A 205 38.73 8.53 -24.41
CA THR A 205 38.89 7.41 -25.35
C THR A 205 39.90 7.66 -26.48
N THR A 206 40.53 8.83 -26.53
CA THR A 206 41.58 9.17 -27.49
C THR A 206 42.88 8.40 -27.22
N THR A 207 43.11 7.94 -25.99
CA THR A 207 44.34 7.23 -25.58
C THR A 207 44.15 5.76 -25.25
N LYS A 208 42.95 5.31 -24.86
CA LYS A 208 42.69 3.93 -24.42
C LYS A 208 41.58 3.30 -25.25
N ARG A 209 41.80 2.05 -25.69
CA ARG A 209 40.80 1.23 -26.40
C ARG A 209 40.36 0.09 -25.50
N GLY A 210 39.05 -0.19 -25.48
CA GLY A 210 38.51 -1.36 -24.77
C GLY A 210 38.43 -1.19 -23.25
N ILE A 211 37.87 -0.07 -22.76
CA ILE A 211 37.53 0.07 -21.34
C ILE A 211 36.48 -0.99 -20.99
N PHE A 212 36.80 -1.86 -20.04
CA PHE A 212 35.85 -2.76 -19.41
C PHE A 212 35.65 -2.31 -17.96
N VAL A 213 34.44 -2.51 -17.46
CA VAL A 213 34.06 -2.15 -16.09
C VAL A 213 33.27 -3.31 -15.50
N ASP A 214 33.44 -3.49 -14.21
CA ASP A 214 32.84 -4.55 -13.42
C ASP A 214 32.12 -3.94 -12.21
N PRO A 215 30.81 -4.12 -12.06
CA PRO A 215 30.06 -3.66 -10.88
C PRO A 215 30.25 -4.56 -9.64
N PHE A 216 31.05 -5.63 -9.71
CA PHE A 216 31.34 -6.55 -8.62
C PHE A 216 30.07 -7.16 -8.00
N TYR A 217 29.17 -7.67 -8.84
CA TYR A 217 28.02 -8.45 -8.38
C TYR A 217 28.32 -9.95 -8.30
N ASP A 218 29.24 -10.43 -9.12
CA ASP A 218 29.67 -11.82 -9.22
C ASP A 218 31.14 -11.93 -9.63
N ASP A 219 31.66 -13.16 -9.66
CA ASP A 219 33.05 -13.48 -9.97
C ASP A 219 33.27 -13.77 -11.48
N ASP A 220 32.34 -13.36 -12.37
CA ASP A 220 32.32 -13.77 -13.78
C ASP A 220 33.45 -13.17 -14.63
N LEU A 221 33.87 -11.95 -14.31
CA LEU A 221 34.95 -11.23 -14.97
C LEU A 221 36.34 -11.53 -14.37
N ARG A 222 36.44 -12.53 -13.48
CA ARG A 222 37.72 -12.95 -12.89
C ARG A 222 38.49 -13.90 -13.81
N ASP A 223 39.81 -13.80 -13.76
CA ASP A 223 40.70 -14.68 -14.52
C ASP A 223 40.76 -16.08 -13.86
N ALA A 224 40.24 -17.09 -14.54
CA ALA A 224 40.25 -18.47 -14.05
C ALA A 224 41.66 -19.11 -14.02
N GLY A 225 42.68 -18.49 -14.64
CA GLY A 225 44.03 -19.03 -14.74
C GLY A 225 44.93 -18.81 -13.51
N TYR A 226 44.53 -17.95 -12.58
CA TYR A 226 45.32 -17.60 -11.38
C TYR A 226 44.55 -17.85 -10.09
N GLU A 227 45.29 -18.08 -9.01
CA GLU A 227 44.70 -18.19 -7.67
C GLU A 227 44.09 -16.85 -7.24
N GLN A 228 42.78 -16.86 -6.98
CA GLN A 228 42.02 -15.68 -6.61
C GLN A 228 42.09 -15.45 -5.10
N THR A 229 42.80 -14.40 -4.69
CA THR A 229 43.03 -14.06 -3.27
C THR A 229 42.10 -12.95 -2.75
N ALA A 230 41.12 -12.52 -3.54
CA ALA A 230 40.17 -11.46 -3.17
C ALA A 230 38.74 -12.00 -3.15
N VAL A 231 37.85 -11.35 -2.42
CA VAL A 231 36.42 -11.67 -2.31
C VAL A 231 35.60 -10.46 -2.70
N ILE A 232 34.56 -10.68 -3.49
CA ILE A 232 33.54 -9.68 -3.80
C ILE A 232 32.45 -9.74 -2.71
N SER A 233 32.12 -8.60 -2.11
CA SER A 233 31.05 -8.49 -1.13
C SER A 233 30.41 -7.11 -1.18
N GLY A 234 29.08 -7.06 -1.34
CA GLY A 234 28.33 -5.81 -1.33
C GLY A 234 28.71 -4.82 -2.43
N GLY A 235 29.10 -5.30 -3.63
CA GLY A 235 29.54 -4.44 -4.72
C GLY A 235 30.99 -3.93 -4.59
N LEU A 236 31.76 -4.50 -3.66
CA LEU A 236 33.16 -4.12 -3.42
C LEU A 236 34.07 -5.34 -3.52
N LEU A 237 35.18 -5.19 -4.23
CA LEU A 237 36.27 -6.15 -4.28
C LEU A 237 37.24 -5.87 -3.11
N GLN A 238 37.38 -6.82 -2.19
CA GLN A 238 38.29 -6.71 -1.05
C GLN A 238 39.24 -7.92 -0.98
N PRO A 239 40.45 -7.79 -0.41
CA PRO A 239 41.31 -8.93 -0.14
C PRO A 239 40.60 -9.98 0.71
N ALA A 240 40.82 -11.26 0.43
CA ALA A 240 40.27 -12.35 1.23
C ALA A 240 40.87 -12.30 2.62
N VAL A 241 40.02 -12.30 3.64
CA VAL A 241 40.46 -12.43 5.03
C VAL A 241 40.65 -13.91 5.33
N VAL A 242 41.89 -14.32 5.57
CA VAL A 242 42.19 -15.68 6.05
C VAL A 242 41.93 -15.71 7.55
N TYR A 243 40.84 -16.35 7.96
CA TYR A 243 40.56 -16.59 9.36
C TYR A 243 41.37 -17.80 9.86
N ASP A 244 42.24 -17.60 10.85
CA ASP A 244 42.84 -18.70 11.61
C ASP A 244 41.77 -19.23 12.59
N VAL A 245 40.97 -20.20 12.13
CA VAL A 245 39.98 -20.87 12.98
C VAL A 245 40.73 -21.85 13.88
N ARG A 246 41.10 -21.37 15.07
CA ARG A 246 41.62 -22.23 16.12
C ARG A 246 40.48 -22.99 16.79
N GLU A 247 40.34 -24.27 16.42
CA GLU A 247 39.51 -25.19 17.20
C GLU A 247 40.11 -25.29 18.62
N ILE A 248 39.46 -24.65 19.60
CA ILE A 248 39.88 -24.68 21.01
C ILE A 248 39.87 -26.13 21.56
N ARG A 249 39.08 -27.03 20.96
CA ARG A 249 39.10 -28.47 21.27
C ARG A 249 38.49 -29.31 20.15
N ARG A 250 39.05 -30.51 19.94
CA ARG A 250 38.45 -31.58 19.15
C ARG A 250 38.20 -32.79 20.06
N GLY A 251 36.94 -33.22 20.22
CA GLY A 251 36.58 -34.43 20.98
C GLY A 251 35.55 -34.21 22.10
N ALA A 252 35.57 -35.08 23.11
CA ALA A 252 34.56 -35.14 24.16
C ALA A 252 34.51 -33.83 25.01
N PRO A 253 33.30 -33.43 25.47
CA PRO A 253 33.14 -32.26 26.32
C PRO A 253 33.97 -32.41 27.61
N VAL A 254 34.54 -31.32 28.10
CA VAL A 254 35.17 -31.29 29.43
C VAL A 254 34.06 -31.42 30.45
N THR A 255 33.88 -32.63 30.96
CA THR A 255 33.04 -32.88 32.12
C THR A 255 33.93 -32.94 33.36
N LEU A 256 33.37 -32.56 34.51
CA LEU A 256 33.98 -32.87 35.81
C LEU A 256 34.12 -34.40 35.92
N PRO A 257 35.11 -34.92 36.67
CA PRO A 257 35.23 -36.35 36.91
C PRO A 257 33.90 -36.92 37.39
N PHE A 258 33.32 -37.82 36.61
CA PHE A 258 32.02 -38.42 36.90
C PHE A 258 32.14 -39.93 36.78
N ASN A 259 31.44 -40.65 37.65
CA ASN A 259 31.21 -42.08 37.47
C ASN A 259 29.85 -42.26 36.81
N PRO A 260 29.77 -42.79 35.58
CA PRO A 260 28.48 -43.05 34.93
C PRO A 260 27.68 -44.05 35.76
N ARG A 261 26.47 -43.66 36.15
CA ARG A 261 25.49 -44.57 36.76
C ARG A 261 24.47 -44.96 35.71
N LEU A 262 24.29 -46.25 35.51
CA LEU A 262 23.29 -46.77 34.58
C LEU A 262 21.90 -46.44 35.13
N ALA A 263 21.16 -45.55 34.45
CA ALA A 263 19.82 -45.16 34.91
C ALA A 263 18.75 -46.20 34.55
N ILE A 264 18.91 -46.85 33.41
CA ILE A 264 18.02 -47.90 32.89
C ILE A 264 18.89 -48.94 32.19
N SER A 265 18.88 -50.19 32.67
CA SER A 265 19.26 -51.38 31.90
C SER A 265 18.03 -52.24 31.65
N GLN A 266 17.98 -52.87 30.48
CA GLN A 266 17.09 -54.01 30.22
C GLN A 266 17.92 -55.29 30.20
N GLU A 267 18.20 -55.81 31.40
CA GLU A 267 19.08 -56.98 31.58
C GLU A 267 18.41 -58.32 31.25
N VAL A 268 17.09 -58.32 31.08
CA VAL A 268 16.32 -59.55 30.80
C VAL A 268 15.41 -59.32 29.61
N GLY A 269 15.72 -59.99 28.50
CA GLY A 269 14.82 -60.12 27.36
C GLY A 269 13.81 -61.24 27.59
N THR A 270 12.51 -60.92 27.60
CA THR A 270 11.45 -61.93 27.60
C THR A 270 11.36 -62.58 26.22
N ARG A 271 12.00 -63.76 26.12
CA ARG A 271 11.83 -64.87 25.16
C ARG A 271 11.43 -64.49 23.73
N THR A 272 12.36 -64.69 22.80
CA THR A 272 12.08 -64.69 21.35
C THR A 272 11.09 -65.80 20.98
N ARG A 273 9.95 -65.45 20.36
CA ARG A 273 8.96 -66.40 19.83
C ARG A 273 9.10 -66.48 18.31
N LYS A 274 9.31 -67.69 17.78
CA LYS A 274 9.29 -67.93 16.33
C LYS A 274 7.89 -67.65 15.78
N VAL A 275 7.80 -66.84 14.72
CA VAL A 275 6.53 -66.44 14.09
C VAL A 275 5.86 -67.60 13.34
N ASN A 276 6.53 -68.73 13.12
CA ASN A 276 5.92 -69.91 12.50
C ASN A 276 6.50 -71.23 13.06
N ARG A 277 5.66 -72.09 13.66
CA ARG A 277 6.09 -73.30 14.40
C ARG A 277 6.19 -74.55 13.54
N LEU A 278 5.77 -74.53 12.27
CA LEU A 278 5.44 -75.75 11.52
C LEU A 278 6.14 -75.91 10.15
N THR A 279 7.32 -75.35 9.90
CA THR A 279 7.86 -75.45 8.52
C THR A 279 9.29 -75.95 8.36
N TRP A 280 10.16 -76.00 9.40
CA TRP A 280 11.55 -76.43 9.16
C TRP A 280 12.16 -77.17 10.37
N HIS A 281 12.62 -78.40 10.15
CA HIS A 281 13.26 -79.28 11.15
C HIS A 281 14.78 -79.14 11.23
N GLU A 282 15.41 -78.42 10.30
CA GLU A 282 16.82 -78.01 10.37
C GLU A 282 16.93 -76.55 9.87
N PRO A 283 17.78 -75.70 10.50
CA PRO A 283 17.97 -74.34 10.03
C PRO A 283 18.55 -74.37 8.61
N PRO A 284 17.90 -73.75 7.60
CA PRO A 284 18.48 -73.68 6.27
C PRO A 284 19.83 -72.94 6.34
N PRO A 285 20.86 -73.36 5.57
CA PRO A 285 22.13 -72.65 5.53
C PRO A 285 21.85 -71.19 5.15
N GLY A 286 22.16 -70.28 6.08
CA GLY A 286 21.90 -68.86 5.93
C GLY A 286 22.80 -68.26 4.86
N LYS A 287 22.35 -68.28 3.60
CA LYS A 287 22.97 -67.49 2.53
C LYS A 287 22.40 -66.08 2.57
N LEU A 288 23.11 -65.18 3.26
CA LEU A 288 22.83 -63.74 3.18
C LEU A 288 23.57 -63.17 1.96
N SER A 289 22.88 -63.02 0.84
CA SER A 289 23.39 -62.24 -0.29
C SER A 289 22.93 -60.80 -0.12
N VAL A 290 23.85 -59.92 0.27
CA VAL A 290 23.59 -58.48 0.32
C VAL A 290 23.98 -57.91 -1.04
N SER A 291 22.99 -57.61 -1.87
CA SER A 291 23.17 -56.85 -3.12
C SER A 291 22.59 -55.46 -2.90
N PRO A 292 23.40 -54.48 -2.45
CA PRO A 292 22.92 -53.11 -2.31
C PRO A 292 22.63 -52.54 -3.71
N GLN A 293 21.43 -51.99 -3.93
CA GLN A 293 21.04 -51.43 -5.24
C GLN A 293 21.87 -50.20 -5.66
N SER A 294 22.59 -49.55 -4.72
CA SER A 294 23.56 -48.51 -5.03
C SER A 294 24.62 -48.40 -3.92
N PHE A 295 25.89 -48.32 -4.30
CA PHE A 295 26.94 -47.82 -3.41
C PHE A 295 27.01 -46.30 -3.55
N ARG A 296 27.04 -45.59 -2.42
CA ARG A 296 27.19 -44.14 -2.36
C ARG A 296 28.52 -43.82 -1.71
N PHE A 297 29.47 -43.29 -2.46
CA PHE A 297 30.70 -42.76 -1.88
C PHE A 297 30.41 -41.38 -1.31
N VAL A 298 30.76 -41.19 -0.04
CA VAL A 298 30.73 -39.91 0.64
C VAL A 298 32.10 -39.28 0.48
N VAL A 299 32.19 -38.23 -0.33
CA VAL A 299 33.38 -37.38 -0.37
C VAL A 299 33.12 -36.19 0.55
N ARG A 300 34.12 -35.88 1.38
CA ARG A 300 34.08 -34.71 2.25
C ARG A 300 34.59 -33.52 1.45
N GLU A 301 33.71 -32.59 1.12
CA GLU A 301 34.05 -31.34 0.46
C GLU A 301 33.81 -30.17 1.43
N THR A 302 34.78 -29.25 1.53
CA THR A 302 34.65 -28.05 2.35
C THR A 302 34.15 -26.93 1.46
N VAL A 303 32.90 -26.50 1.68
CA VAL A 303 32.27 -25.42 0.90
C VAL A 303 32.09 -24.20 1.80
N THR A 304 32.56 -23.04 1.34
CA THR A 304 32.35 -21.76 2.01
C THR A 304 31.00 -21.20 1.60
N ASN A 305 30.04 -21.13 2.53
CA ASN A 305 28.72 -20.56 2.26
C ASN A 305 28.63 -19.14 2.85
N GLN A 306 28.06 -18.22 2.09
CA GLN A 306 27.82 -16.84 2.53
C GLN A 306 26.44 -16.71 3.18
N GLY A 307 26.39 -16.04 4.33
CA GLY A 307 25.14 -15.54 4.93
C GLY A 307 24.98 -14.05 4.68
N THR A 308 23.78 -13.52 4.88
CA THR A 308 23.49 -12.08 4.71
C THR A 308 24.25 -11.25 5.76
N GLY A 309 25.33 -10.58 5.35
CA GLY A 309 26.22 -9.76 6.20
C GLY A 309 27.70 -10.06 5.95
N THR A 310 28.62 -9.49 6.75
CA THR A 310 30.07 -9.77 6.71
C THR A 310 30.47 -11.13 7.33
N THR A 311 29.50 -12.01 7.54
CA THR A 311 29.69 -13.28 8.24
C THR A 311 29.87 -14.41 7.24
N PHE A 312 31.09 -14.94 7.15
CA PHE A 312 31.42 -16.12 6.35
C PHE A 312 31.37 -17.36 7.24
N THR A 313 30.60 -18.38 6.87
CA THR A 313 30.53 -19.64 7.62
C THR A 313 31.06 -20.78 6.74
N SER A 314 32.20 -21.38 7.12
CA SER A 314 32.66 -22.62 6.50
C SER A 314 31.86 -23.79 7.07
N SER A 315 31.07 -24.48 6.25
CA SER A 315 30.38 -25.70 6.66
C SER A 315 30.94 -26.88 5.87
N THR A 316 31.31 -27.95 6.59
CA THR A 316 31.68 -29.21 5.94
C THR A 316 30.39 -29.96 5.62
N GLN A 317 30.07 -30.09 4.33
CA GLN A 317 28.91 -30.86 3.90
C GLN A 317 29.35 -32.21 3.35
N ILE A 318 28.53 -33.23 3.58
CA ILE A 318 28.69 -34.56 3.01
C ILE A 318 27.93 -34.57 1.68
N VAL A 319 28.67 -34.54 0.57
CA VAL A 319 28.08 -34.63 -0.77
C VAL A 319 28.15 -36.08 -1.23
N THR A 320 27.02 -36.59 -1.71
CA THR A 320 26.92 -37.94 -2.28
C THR A 320 27.21 -37.86 -3.77
N ILE A 321 28.30 -38.48 -4.22
CA ILE A 321 28.61 -38.59 -5.65
C ILE A 321 27.96 -39.88 -6.16
N SER A 322 27.14 -39.77 -7.20
CA SER A 322 26.41 -40.89 -7.81
C SER A 322 27.00 -41.26 -9.16
N GLU A 323 28.26 -41.73 -9.18
CA GLU A 323 28.83 -42.36 -10.37
C GLU A 323 28.76 -43.90 -10.26
N PRO A 324 28.32 -44.61 -11.31
CA PRO A 324 28.21 -46.07 -11.28
C PRO A 324 29.58 -46.74 -11.46
N VAL A 325 30.08 -47.38 -10.40
CA VAL A 325 31.32 -48.20 -10.40
C VAL A 325 30.94 -49.70 -10.35
N PRO A 326 31.65 -50.59 -11.08
CA PRO A 326 31.37 -52.04 -11.05
C PRO A 326 31.61 -52.65 -9.66
N VAL A 327 30.66 -53.47 -9.20
CA VAL A 327 30.55 -53.97 -7.82
C VAL A 327 31.23 -55.34 -7.66
N PRO A 328 32.16 -55.53 -6.69
CA PRO A 328 32.64 -56.85 -6.31
C PRO A 328 31.62 -57.56 -5.39
N SER A 329 31.23 -58.80 -5.73
CA SER A 329 30.34 -59.63 -4.91
C SER A 329 31.12 -60.31 -3.78
N VAL A 330 30.75 -60.06 -2.52
CA VAL A 330 31.32 -60.73 -1.35
C VAL A 330 30.32 -61.74 -0.81
N THR A 331 30.69 -63.01 -0.79
CA THR A 331 29.90 -64.09 -0.19
C THR A 331 30.43 -64.38 1.21
N LEU A 332 29.60 -64.18 2.23
CA LEU A 332 29.90 -64.57 3.61
C LEU A 332 29.12 -65.85 3.94
N SER A 333 29.83 -66.93 4.23
CA SER A 333 29.25 -68.18 4.74
C SER A 333 29.57 -68.32 6.23
N TYR A 334 28.55 -68.51 7.04
CA TYR A 334 28.69 -68.89 8.45
C TYR A 334 28.30 -70.35 8.61
N GLU A 335 29.20 -71.18 9.15
CA GLU A 335 28.85 -72.47 9.73
C GLU A 335 28.47 -72.26 11.20
N ALA A 336 27.33 -72.81 11.61
CA ALA A 336 26.96 -72.83 13.02
C ALA A 336 27.78 -73.90 13.72
N GLU A 337 28.60 -73.54 14.71
CA GLU A 337 29.12 -74.50 15.67
C GLU A 337 27.96 -75.14 16.43
N LYS A 338 28.06 -76.47 16.62
CA LYS A 338 27.02 -77.34 17.19
C LYS A 338 26.69 -77.05 18.64
#